data_AF-A0A956HVR3-F1
#
_entry.id   AF-A0A956HVR3-F1
#
_cell.length_a   1.000
_cell.length_b   1.000
_cell.length_c   1.000
_cell.angle_alpha   90.00
_cell.angle_beta   90.00
_cell.angle_gamma   90.00
#
_symmetry.space_group_name_H-M   'P 1'
#
loop_
_entity.id
_entity.type
_entity.pdbx_description
1 polymer ?
#
loop_
_entity_poly.entity_id
_entity_poly.type
_entity_poly.pdbx_seq_one_letter_code
_entity_poly.pdbx_strand_id
1 'polypeptide(L)' 'PSVKELLTIAKTDSKNAIDLNVFNSAVPVWTSSPVATDGSKAWLVDFNPLTVTATAVTATAEVRCVHGPS' A
#
# COMPACT_ATOMS: atom_id res chain seq x y z
N PRO A 1 3.57 -5.52 4.13
CA PRO A 1 2.55 -5.05 5.08
C PRO A 1 1.15 -5.29 4.52
N SER A 2 0.17 -5.56 5.38
CA SER A 2 -1.24 -5.68 5.02
C SER A 2 -1.83 -4.34 4.58
N VAL A 3 -2.99 -4.38 3.91
CA VAL A 3 -3.75 -3.16 3.58
C VAL A 3 -3.99 -2.31 4.83
N LYS A 4 -4.36 -2.94 5.96
CA LYS A 4 -4.62 -2.23 7.20
C LYS A 4 -3.38 -1.52 7.75
N GLU A 5 -2.22 -2.17 7.73
CA GLU A 5 -0.96 -1.55 8.19
C GLU A 5 -0.60 -0.32 7.33
N LEU A 6 -0.70 -0.42 6.00
CA LEU A 6 -0.43 0.70 5.09
C LEU A 6 -1.43 1.86 5.28
N LEU A 7 -2.70 1.56 5.52
CA LEU A 7 -3.71 2.58 5.78
C LEU A 7 -3.54 3.28 7.14
N THR A 8 -2.85 2.68 8.12
CA THR A 8 -2.59 3.35 9.40
C THR A 8 -1.49 4.41 9.33
N ILE A 9 -0.60 4.30 8.34
CA ILE A 9 0.48 5.27 8.11
C ILE A 9 0.07 6.35 7.09
N ALA A 10 -0.94 6.08 6.27
CA ALA A 10 -1.63 7.08 5.46
C ALA A 10 -2.69 7.80 6.30
N LYS A 11 -2.79 9.13 6.18
CA LYS A 11 -3.89 9.88 6.80
C LYS A 11 -4.60 10.71 5.75
N THR A 12 -5.93 10.65 5.72
CA THR A 12 -6.77 11.47 4.85
C THR A 12 -6.88 12.92 5.31
N ASP A 13 -6.59 13.22 6.58
CA ASP A 13 -6.68 14.55 7.18
C ASP A 13 -5.33 15.28 7.17
N SER A 14 -4.96 15.82 6.00
CA SER A 14 -3.95 16.89 5.75
C SER A 14 -2.54 16.77 6.38
N LYS A 15 -2.23 15.74 7.16
CA LYS A 15 -0.91 15.41 7.70
C LYS A 15 -0.75 13.89 7.75
N ASN A 16 -0.23 13.32 6.67
CA ASN A 16 0.27 11.95 6.68
C ASN A 16 1.22 11.74 7.85
N ALA A 17 1.17 10.56 8.47
CA ALA A 17 2.13 10.20 9.52
C ALA A 17 3.55 10.01 8.97
N ILE A 18 3.68 10.00 7.64
CA ILE A 18 4.89 9.78 6.87
C ILE A 18 5.12 10.95 5.90
N ASP A 19 6.39 11.24 5.62
CA ASP A 19 6.77 12.13 4.53
C ASP A 19 6.57 11.41 3.20
N LEU A 20 5.57 11.83 2.42
CA LEU A 20 5.24 11.23 1.13
C LEU A 20 6.32 11.42 0.07
N ASN A 21 7.18 12.43 0.19
CA ASN A 21 8.30 12.64 -0.74
C ASN A 21 9.38 11.60 -0.50
N VAL A 22 9.70 11.31 0.77
CA VAL A 22 10.64 10.24 1.14
C VAL A 22 10.03 8.87 0.86
N PHE A 23 8.72 8.73 1.06
CA PHE A 23 8.01 7.46 0.84
C PHE A 23 7.79 7.12 -0.64
N ASN A 24 8.03 8.07 -1.56
CA ASN A 24 7.71 8.00 -2.98
C ASN A 24 6.23 7.69 -3.26
N SER A 25 5.34 8.62 -2.89
CA SER A 25 3.89 8.46 -3.07
C SER A 25 3.42 8.42 -4.53
N ALA A 26 4.31 8.55 -5.52
CA ALA A 26 3.96 8.52 -6.94
C ALA A 26 3.76 7.09 -7.47
N VAL A 27 4.20 6.08 -6.73
CA VAL A 27 4.06 4.68 -7.12
C VAL A 27 3.24 3.93 -6.06
N PRO A 28 2.20 3.19 -6.44
CA PRO A 28 1.44 2.41 -5.48
C PRO A 28 2.28 1.31 -4.84
N VAL A 29 1.93 0.93 -3.60
CA VAL A 29 2.66 -0.07 -2.82
C VAL A 29 1.86 -1.36 -2.73
N TRP A 30 2.50 -2.48 -3.06
CA TRP A 30 1.94 -3.82 -2.88
C TRP A 30 1.64 -4.12 -1.42
N THR A 31 0.51 -4.80 -1.20
CA THR A 31 0.15 -5.32 0.12
C THR A 31 0.35 -6.83 0.18
N SER A 32 0.48 -7.37 1.38
CA SER A 32 0.46 -8.83 1.62
C SER A 32 -0.96 -9.38 1.82
N SER A 33 -2.00 -8.57 1.59
CA SER A 33 -3.40 -8.99 1.72
C SER A 33 -3.89 -9.66 0.43
N PRO A 34 -4.49 -10.86 0.49
CA PRO A 34 -5.00 -11.53 -0.70
C PRO A 34 -6.31 -10.91 -1.20
N VAL A 35 -6.57 -11.04 -2.51
CA VAL A 35 -7.91 -10.86 -3.08
C VAL A 35 -8.62 -12.22 -3.00
N ALA A 36 -9.48 -12.41 -2.02
CA ALA A 36 -10.05 -13.73 -1.68
C ALA A 36 -10.78 -14.42 -2.84
N THR A 37 -11.34 -13.66 -3.77
CA THR A 37 -12.14 -14.18 -4.89
C THR A 37 -11.34 -14.35 -6.19
N ASP A 38 -10.09 -13.89 -6.26
CA ASP A 38 -9.32 -13.83 -7.51
C ASP A 38 -7.81 -13.93 -7.25
N GLY A 39 -7.24 -15.14 -7.44
CA GLY A 39 -5.82 -15.40 -7.26
C GLY A 39 -4.91 -14.77 -8.32
N SER A 40 -5.47 -14.18 -9.38
CA SER A 40 -4.70 -13.42 -10.37
C SER A 40 -4.47 -11.97 -9.96
N LYS A 41 -5.03 -11.53 -8.81
CA LYS A 41 -4.97 -10.15 -8.33
C LYS A 41 -4.43 -10.03 -6.91
N ALA A 42 -3.85 -8.87 -6.63
CA ALA A 42 -3.45 -8.46 -5.29
C ALA A 42 -3.86 -7.01 -5.03
N TRP A 43 -4.01 -6.66 -3.75
CA TRP A 43 -4.30 -5.29 -3.34
C TRP A 43 -3.04 -4.44 -3.35
N LEU A 44 -3.20 -3.18 -3.76
CA LEU A 44 -2.22 -2.12 -3.66
C LEU A 44 -2.82 -0.88 -2.99
N VAL A 45 -1.96 -0.07 -2.38
CA VAL A 45 -2.32 1.21 -1.77
C VAL A 45 -1.59 2.32 -2.50
N ASP A 46 -2.34 3.26 -3.07
CA ASP A 46 -1.83 4.55 -3.52
C ASP A 46 -1.95 5.54 -2.36
N PHE A 47 -0.94 6.40 -2.17
CA PHE A 47 -0.92 7.39 -1.10
C PHE A 47 -1.22 8.80 -1.61
N ASN A 48 -1.31 9.00 -2.92
CA ASN A 48 -1.57 10.32 -3.54
C ASN A 48 -2.33 10.19 -4.88
N PRO A 49 -3.66 10.07 -4.88
CA PRO A 49 -4.56 10.14 -3.73
C PRO A 49 -4.60 8.84 -2.92
N LEU A 50 -4.98 8.92 -1.64
CA LEU A 50 -5.12 7.73 -0.81
C LEU A 50 -6.22 6.81 -1.32
N THR A 51 -5.85 5.72 -1.99
CA THR A 51 -6.79 4.74 -2.56
C THR A 51 -6.31 3.31 -2.37
N VAL A 52 -7.26 2.38 -2.33
CA VAL A 52 -6.98 0.93 -2.29
C VAL A 52 -7.60 0.31 -3.52
N THR A 53 -6.80 -0.36 -4.34
CA THR A 53 -7.29 -1.02 -5.56
C THR A 53 -6.72 -2.42 -5.67
N ALA A 54 -7.42 -3.31 -6.39
CA ALA A 54 -6.93 -4.63 -6.74
C ALA A 54 -6.52 -4.63 -8.21
N THR A 55 -5.34 -5.14 -8.52
CA THR A 55 -4.83 -5.26 -9.89
C THR A 55 -4.12 -6.59 -10.11
N ALA A 56 -3.80 -6.91 -11.36
CA ALA A 56 -3.11 -8.13 -11.73
C ALA A 56 -1.75 -8.24 -11.02
N VAL A 57 -1.42 -9.43 -10.51
CA VAL A 57 -0.14 -9.70 -9.83
C VAL A 57 1.09 -9.51 -10.72
N THR A 58 0.90 -9.39 -12.04
CA THR A 58 1.94 -9.10 -13.03
C THR A 58 2.21 -7.60 -13.22
N ALA A 59 1.41 -6.73 -12.60
CA ALA A 59 1.66 -5.30 -12.62
C ALA A 59 2.94 -4.93 -11.85
N THR A 60 3.53 -3.79 -12.20
CA THR A 60 4.66 -3.24 -11.44
C THR A 60 4.14 -2.29 -10.36
N ALA A 61 4.57 -2.49 -9.13
CA ALA A 61 4.30 -1.60 -8.00
C ALA A 61 5.47 -1.71 -7.01
N GLU A 62 5.59 -0.75 -6.08
CA GLU A 62 6.65 -0.78 -5.08
C GLU A 62 6.35 -1.80 -3.98
N VAL A 63 7.41 -2.30 -3.33
CA VAL A 63 7.30 -3.18 -2.16
C VAL A 63 7.92 -2.48 -0.96
N ARG A 64 7.33 -2.67 0.21
CA ARG A 64 7.89 -2.27 1.50
C ARG A 64 7.90 -3.46 2.44
N CYS A 65 9.04 -3.69 3.08
CA CYS A 65 9.16 -4.69 4.13
C CYS A 65 8.83 -4.03 5.47
N VAL A 66 8.12 -4.73 6.34
CA VAL A 66 7.90 -4.36 7.74
C VAL A 66 8.51 -5.43 8.62
N HIS A 67 9.12 -5.02 9.72
CA HIS A 67 9.60 -5.93 10.76
C HIS A 67 8.83 -5.66 12.07
N GLY A 68 8.63 -6.71 12.85
CA GLY A 68 8.04 -6.57 14.18
C GLY A 68 9.02 -5.97 15.20
N PRO A 69 8.54 -5.63 16.40
CA PRO A 69 9.43 -5.31 17.52
C PRO A 69 10.34 -6.51 17.81
N SER A 70 11.64 -6.23 17.93
CA SER A 70 12.70 -7.16 18.33
C SER A 70 12.75 -7.37 19.83
#